data_AF-B6Q931-F1
#
_entry.id   AF-B6Q931-F1
#
_cell.length_a   1.000
_cell.length_b   1.000
_cell.length_c   1.000
_cell.angle_alpha   90.00
_cell.angle_beta   90.00
_cell.angle_gamma   90.00
#
_symmetry.space_group_name_H-M   'P 1'
#
loop_
_entity.id
_entity.type
_entity.pdbx_description
1 polymer ?
#
loop_
_entity_poly.entity_id
_entity_poly.type
_entity_poly.pdbx_seq_one_letter_code
_entity_poly.pdbx_strand_id
1 'polypeptide(L)'
;MVSITVPDNYGYVFCFFLSRLPQVHLHLERISRFHFNPVQPTRIAKLIIYSAVIAVALGGIPLLSFVQGVVVTSLRKPAKVRYPQCYATPEQCKENPAAQKFNCAQRSHGNLLENMTQTMLFMLVAGLKYPNATAALGTAWIVFRALFAHGYITSEKANGGGRYNGGMFWLVQGALWGLAVFGVGLELLKF
;
A
#
# COMPACT_ATOMS: atom_id res chain seq x y z
N MET A 1 22.09 -1.00 -49.99
CA MET A 1 22.15 -2.15 -49.08
C MET A 1 23.07 -1.76 -47.94
N VAL A 2 22.53 -1.42 -46.77
CA VAL A 2 23.33 -1.15 -45.56
C VAL A 2 22.84 -2.15 -44.52
N SER A 3 23.64 -3.19 -44.29
CA SER A 3 23.40 -4.16 -43.24
C SER A 3 23.96 -3.58 -41.94
N ILE A 4 23.11 -3.44 -40.92
CA ILE A 4 23.51 -3.07 -39.57
C ILE A 4 23.41 -4.33 -38.73
N THR A 5 24.55 -4.84 -38.26
CA THR A 5 24.60 -5.91 -37.26
C THR A 5 24.12 -5.35 -35.92
N VAL A 6 23.02 -5.91 -35.41
CA VAL A 6 22.41 -5.54 -34.12
C VAL A 6 22.99 -6.44 -33.02
N PRO A 7 23.61 -5.88 -31.96
CA PRO A 7 23.91 -6.65 -30.76
C PRO A 7 22.64 -6.84 -29.93
N ASP A 8 22.50 -8.02 -29.34
CA ASP A 8 21.32 -8.49 -28.62
C ASP A 8 20.82 -7.53 -27.54
N ASN A 9 19.51 -7.27 -27.62
CA ASN A 9 18.61 -6.51 -26.74
C ASN A 9 18.26 -5.09 -27.20
N TYR A 10 16.94 -4.84 -27.21
CA TYR A 10 16.19 -3.58 -27.40
C TYR A 10 15.54 -3.33 -28.77
N GLY A 11 14.23 -3.61 -28.83
CA GLY A 11 13.18 -2.63 -29.14
C GLY A 11 13.19 -1.91 -30.50
N TYR A 12 12.23 -2.31 -31.34
CA TYR A 12 11.85 -1.80 -32.67
C TYR A 12 12.12 -0.31 -32.99
N VAL A 13 12.74 -0.06 -34.16
CA VAL A 13 12.82 1.27 -34.81
C VAL A 13 11.69 1.40 -35.84
N PHE A 14 10.77 2.35 -35.62
CA PHE A 14 9.71 2.72 -36.56
C PHE A 14 10.31 3.52 -37.73
N CYS A 15 10.31 2.95 -38.94
CA CYS A 15 10.81 3.62 -40.14
C CYS A 15 9.65 4.31 -40.88
N PHE A 16 9.51 5.63 -40.77
CA PHE A 16 8.60 6.41 -41.63
C PHE A 16 9.33 6.81 -42.92
N PHE A 17 8.90 6.22 -44.03
CA PHE A 17 9.40 6.50 -45.38
C PHE A 17 8.69 7.74 -45.94
N LEU A 18 9.32 8.91 -45.86
CA LEU A 18 8.85 10.14 -46.52
C LEU A 18 10.03 10.84 -47.21
N SER A 19 10.38 10.38 -48.41
CA SER A 19 11.57 10.81 -49.14
C SER A 19 11.30 11.81 -50.29
N ARG A 20 10.31 12.72 -50.20
CA ARG A 20 9.98 13.59 -51.35
C ARG A 20 9.58 15.05 -51.08
N LEU A 21 10.10 15.74 -50.05
CA LEU A 21 9.93 17.21 -49.96
C LEU A 21 11.19 17.94 -49.43
N PRO A 22 11.79 18.88 -50.19
CA PRO A 22 13.08 19.50 -49.88
C PRO A 22 13.06 20.53 -48.73
N GLN A 23 11.89 21.05 -48.34
CA GLN A 23 11.77 22.07 -47.28
C GLN A 23 11.75 21.51 -45.85
N VAL A 24 11.64 20.19 -45.67
CA VAL A 24 11.58 19.54 -44.34
C VAL A 24 12.99 19.24 -43.77
N HIS A 25 14.02 19.32 -44.62
CA HIS A 25 15.36 18.83 -44.30
C HIS A 25 16.04 19.62 -43.17
N LEU A 26 15.81 20.94 -43.10
CA LEU A 26 16.46 21.82 -42.11
C LEU A 26 15.94 21.62 -40.68
N HIS A 27 14.67 21.20 -40.52
CA HIS A 27 14.08 20.98 -39.19
C HIS A 27 14.38 19.59 -38.63
N LEU A 28 14.59 18.61 -39.52
CA LEU A 28 14.93 17.23 -39.15
C LEU A 28 16.34 17.10 -38.55
N GLU A 29 17.30 17.91 -39.00
CA GLU A 29 18.67 18.01 -38.44
C GLU A 29 18.70 18.45 -36.97
N ARG A 30 17.71 19.27 -36.56
CA ARG A 30 17.59 19.76 -35.17
C ARG A 30 16.91 18.72 -34.28
N ILE A 31 16.02 17.90 -34.85
CA ILE A 31 15.33 16.80 -34.15
C ILE A 31 16.23 15.56 -34.03
N SER A 32 17.11 15.30 -34.99
CA SER A 32 18.04 14.17 -34.97
C SER A 32 19.13 14.27 -33.89
N ARG A 33 19.40 15.47 -33.38
CA ARG A 33 20.34 15.70 -32.27
C ARG A 33 19.70 15.61 -30.88
N PHE A 34 18.39 15.40 -30.79
CA PHE A 34 17.74 15.08 -29.53
C PHE A 34 18.10 13.63 -29.16
N HIS A 35 19.30 13.46 -28.60
CA HIS A 35 19.74 12.21 -28.01
C HIS A 35 18.77 11.86 -26.87
N PHE A 36 17.75 11.07 -27.21
CA PHE A 36 16.97 10.35 -26.21
C PHE A 36 17.95 9.43 -25.51
N ASN A 37 18.47 9.88 -24.38
CA ASN A 37 19.30 9.04 -23.53
C ASN A 37 18.38 7.91 -23.05
N PRO A 38 18.55 6.66 -23.53
CA PRO A 38 17.66 5.59 -23.12
C PRO A 38 17.78 5.49 -21.61
N VAL A 39 16.68 5.74 -20.90
CA VAL A 39 16.65 5.58 -19.45
C VAL A 39 17.01 4.13 -19.20
N GLN A 40 18.18 3.90 -18.60
CA GLN A 40 18.69 2.58 -18.30
C GLN A 40 17.58 1.77 -17.61
N PRO A 41 17.23 0.56 -18.08
CA PRO A 41 16.07 -0.20 -17.60
C PRO A 41 16.10 -0.45 -16.08
N THR A 42 17.30 -0.46 -15.49
CA THR A 42 17.53 -0.55 -14.05
C THR A 42 17.00 0.66 -13.25
N ARG A 43 16.95 1.86 -13.85
CA ARG A 43 16.46 3.08 -13.20
C ARG A 43 14.93 3.11 -13.13
N ILE A 44 14.26 2.63 -14.19
CA ILE A 44 12.80 2.51 -14.25
C ILE A 44 12.32 1.46 -13.24
N ALA A 45 12.97 0.29 -13.20
CA ALA A 45 12.62 -0.78 -12.26
C ALA A 45 12.70 -0.32 -10.79
N LYS A 46 13.76 0.41 -10.42
CA LYS A 46 13.90 1.00 -9.08
C LYS A 46 12.76 1.96 -8.77
N LEU A 47 12.45 2.88 -9.69
CA LEU A 47 11.39 3.86 -9.50
C LEU A 47 10.02 3.20 -9.26
N ILE A 48 9.69 2.15 -10.02
CA ILE A 48 8.45 1.39 -9.86
C ILE A 48 8.37 0.80 -8.44
N ILE A 49 9.45 0.17 -7.98
CA ILE A 49 9.52 -0.49 -6.68
C ILE A 49 9.38 0.52 -5.51
N TYR A 50 10.06 1.67 -5.57
CA TYR A 50 9.89 2.73 -4.55
C TYR A 50 8.50 3.35 -4.59
N SER A 51 7.94 3.55 -5.79
CA SER A 51 6.57 4.06 -5.94
C SER A 51 5.54 3.09 -5.36
N ALA A 52 5.78 1.77 -5.42
CA ALA A 52 4.92 0.77 -4.80
C ALA A 52 4.92 0.90 -3.27
N VAL A 53 6.07 1.14 -2.63
CA VAL A 53 6.13 1.37 -1.18
C VAL A 53 5.27 2.58 -0.79
N ILE A 54 5.41 3.68 -1.53
CA ILE A 54 4.63 4.90 -1.30
C ILE A 54 3.14 4.66 -1.53
N ALA A 55 2.77 3.97 -2.60
CA ALA A 55 1.38 3.64 -2.92
C ALA A 55 0.73 2.79 -1.82
N VAL A 56 1.46 1.81 -1.25
CA VAL A 56 0.95 0.99 -0.15
C VAL A 56 0.86 1.80 1.14
N ALA A 57 1.91 2.56 1.49
CA ALA A 57 1.97 3.30 2.74
C ALA A 57 0.98 4.47 2.78
N LEU A 58 0.96 5.33 1.75
CA LEU A 58 0.14 6.55 1.72
C LEU A 58 -1.18 6.39 0.97
N GLY A 59 -1.34 5.33 0.17
CA GLY A 59 -2.61 5.02 -0.51
C GLY A 59 -3.38 3.90 0.18
N GLY A 60 -2.79 2.70 0.22
CA GLY A 60 -3.46 1.49 0.69
C GLY A 60 -3.89 1.54 2.16
N ILE A 61 -2.99 1.97 3.07
CA ILE A 61 -3.29 2.03 4.51
C ILE A 61 -4.39 3.07 4.83
N PRO A 62 -4.30 4.33 4.35
CA PRO A 62 -5.38 5.31 4.56
C PRO A 62 -6.71 4.90 3.92
N LEU A 63 -6.67 4.26 2.75
CA LEU A 63 -7.88 3.74 2.11
C LEU A 63 -8.54 2.67 2.98
N LEU A 64 -7.77 1.73 3.56
CA LEU A 64 -8.31 0.74 4.49
C LEU A 64 -8.94 1.41 5.73
N SER A 65 -8.28 2.44 6.27
CA SER A 65 -8.81 3.23 7.39
C SER A 65 -10.15 3.87 7.04
N PHE A 66 -10.24 4.51 5.88
CA PHE A 66 -11.46 5.10 5.38
C PHE A 66 -12.60 4.07 5.23
N VAL A 67 -12.31 2.91 4.61
CA VAL A 67 -13.29 1.83 4.45
C VAL A 67 -13.80 1.34 5.81
N GLN A 68 -12.91 1.12 6.78
CA GLN A 68 -13.34 0.71 8.13
C GLN A 68 -14.18 1.79 8.83
N GLY A 69 -13.85 3.07 8.66
CA GLY A 69 -14.66 4.17 9.18
C GLY A 69 -16.06 4.23 8.57
N VAL A 70 -16.19 3.97 7.27
CA VAL A 70 -17.49 3.85 6.58
C VAL A 70 -18.28 2.66 7.13
N VAL A 71 -17.63 1.51 7.34
CA VAL A 71 -18.28 0.31 7.91
C VAL A 71 -18.79 0.57 9.32
N VAL A 72 -17.98 1.19 10.19
CA VAL A 72 -18.39 1.61 11.53
C VAL A 72 -19.63 2.51 11.48
N THR A 73 -19.63 3.49 10.57
CA THR A 73 -20.75 4.41 10.40
C THR A 73 -22.01 3.69 9.89
N SER A 74 -21.87 2.73 8.98
CA SER A 74 -23.00 1.94 8.48
C SER A 74 -23.62 1.04 9.56
N LEU A 75 -22.79 0.45 10.43
CA LEU A 75 -23.21 -0.43 11.51
C LEU A 75 -23.84 0.34 12.68
N ARG A 76 -23.65 1.65 12.74
CA ARG A 76 -24.26 2.50 13.77
C ARG A 76 -25.79 2.55 13.68
N LYS A 77 -26.33 2.66 12.46
CA LYS A 77 -27.79 2.72 12.22
C LYS A 77 -28.54 1.50 12.80
N PRO A 78 -28.17 0.25 12.48
CA PRO A 78 -28.83 -0.92 13.04
C PRO A 78 -28.54 -1.11 14.54
N ALA A 79 -27.40 -0.62 15.04
CA ALA A 79 -27.06 -0.64 16.46
C ALA A 79 -27.89 0.34 17.32
N LYS A 80 -28.57 1.33 16.70
CA LYS A 80 -29.35 2.37 17.38
C LYS A 80 -28.57 3.17 18.44
N VAL A 81 -27.26 3.28 18.29
CA VAL A 81 -26.38 4.02 19.22
C VAL A 81 -26.43 5.52 18.89
N ARG A 82 -27.04 6.31 19.78
CA ARG A 82 -27.20 7.76 19.61
C ARG A 82 -25.86 8.49 19.72
N TYR A 83 -25.68 9.56 18.95
CA TYR A 83 -24.57 10.49 19.19
C TYR A 83 -24.77 11.21 20.53
N PRO A 84 -23.72 11.49 21.32
CA PRO A 84 -22.29 11.34 21.05
C PRO A 84 -21.66 10.02 21.55
N GLN A 85 -22.45 8.99 21.88
CA GLN A 85 -21.89 7.73 22.41
C GLN A 85 -20.96 7.06 21.39
N CYS A 86 -19.76 6.69 21.83
CA CYS A 86 -18.74 6.03 20.99
C CYS A 86 -18.97 4.52 20.87
N TYR A 87 -19.43 3.89 21.95
CA TYR A 87 -19.71 2.46 22.06
C TYR A 87 -21.13 2.25 22.61
N ALA A 88 -21.75 1.13 22.23
CA ALA A 88 -22.95 0.61 22.88
C ALA A 88 -22.60 0.07 24.27
N THR A 89 -23.54 0.20 25.21
CA THR A 89 -23.36 -0.36 26.56
C THR A 89 -23.53 -1.89 26.56
N PRO A 90 -23.02 -2.61 27.58
CA PRO A 90 -23.18 -4.05 27.68
C PRO A 90 -24.65 -4.51 27.66
N GLU A 91 -25.57 -3.70 28.19
CA GLU A 91 -27.01 -3.96 28.19
C GLU A 91 -27.56 -3.88 26.77
N GLN A 92 -27.21 -2.82 26.02
CA GLN A 92 -27.59 -2.65 24.62
C GLN A 92 -27.03 -3.76 23.72
N CYS A 93 -25.84 -4.27 24.03
CA CYS A 93 -25.25 -5.41 23.33
C CYS A 93 -25.99 -6.73 23.61
N LYS A 94 -26.57 -6.91 24.80
CA LYS A 94 -27.40 -8.07 25.13
C LYS A 94 -28.76 -8.00 24.43
N GLU A 95 -29.33 -6.80 24.33
CA GLU A 95 -30.64 -6.57 23.70
C GLU A 95 -30.57 -6.59 22.17
N ASN A 96 -29.47 -6.09 21.59
CA ASN A 96 -29.30 -5.95 20.14
C ASN A 96 -27.95 -6.52 19.69
N PRO A 97 -27.95 -7.68 18.99
CA PRO A 97 -26.72 -8.24 18.41
C PRO A 97 -25.99 -7.30 17.43
N ALA A 98 -26.70 -6.37 16.78
CA ALA A 98 -26.08 -5.36 15.91
C ALA A 98 -25.26 -4.33 16.70
N ALA A 99 -25.61 -4.06 17.96
CA ALA A 99 -24.84 -3.18 18.84
C ALA A 99 -23.48 -3.81 19.20
N GLN A 100 -23.45 -5.12 19.41
CA GLN A 100 -22.19 -5.86 19.57
C GLN A 100 -21.32 -5.76 18.31
N LYS A 101 -21.90 -5.93 17.11
CA LYS A 101 -21.17 -5.79 15.83
C LYS A 101 -20.62 -4.36 15.62
N PHE A 102 -21.37 -3.34 16.03
CA PHE A 102 -20.89 -1.95 16.01
C PHE A 102 -19.68 -1.74 16.95
N ASN A 103 -19.74 -2.24 18.19
CA ASN A 103 -18.61 -2.17 19.12
C ASN A 103 -17.38 -2.91 18.60
N CYS A 104 -17.59 -4.08 18.00
CA CYS A 104 -16.58 -4.87 17.30
C CYS A 104 -15.90 -4.07 16.19
N ALA A 105 -16.68 -3.43 15.31
CA ALA A 105 -16.18 -2.59 14.23
C ALA A 105 -15.39 -1.39 14.77
N GLN A 106 -15.92 -0.70 15.79
CA GLN A 106 -15.26 0.42 16.46
C GLN A 106 -13.91 0.01 17.04
N ARG A 107 -13.85 -1.11 17.78
CA ARG A 107 -12.59 -1.57 18.37
C ARG A 107 -11.57 -1.94 17.31
N SER A 108 -12.01 -2.61 16.23
CA SER A 108 -11.12 -2.95 15.10
C SER A 108 -10.56 -1.70 14.43
N HIS A 109 -11.42 -0.72 14.12
CA HIS A 109 -11.01 0.53 13.50
C HIS A 109 -10.08 1.34 14.40
N GLY A 110 -10.39 1.46 15.69
CA GLY A 110 -9.52 2.08 16.68
C GLY A 110 -8.14 1.40 16.73
N ASN A 111 -8.09 0.06 16.69
CA ASN A 111 -6.81 -0.65 16.68
C ASN A 111 -6.01 -0.41 15.40
N LEU A 112 -6.68 -0.23 14.26
CA LEU A 112 -6.01 0.18 13.03
C LEU A 112 -5.42 1.59 13.18
N LEU A 113 -6.18 2.56 13.70
CA LEU A 113 -5.72 3.93 13.90
C LEU A 113 -4.52 4.02 14.87
N GLU A 114 -4.53 3.23 15.94
CA GLU A 114 -3.42 3.10 16.91
C GLU A 114 -2.11 2.63 16.24
N ASN A 115 -2.20 1.90 15.12
CA ASN A 115 -1.05 1.24 14.51
C ASN A 115 -0.68 1.74 13.10
N MET A 116 -1.59 2.40 12.41
CA MET A 116 -1.39 2.78 11.00
C MET A 116 -0.21 3.74 10.86
N THR A 117 -0.13 4.77 11.70
CA THR A 117 0.88 5.83 11.59
C THR A 117 2.28 5.28 11.81
N GLN A 118 2.47 4.46 12.85
CA GLN A 118 3.76 3.81 13.09
C GLN A 118 4.15 2.85 11.97
N THR A 119 3.20 2.08 11.44
CA THR A 119 3.47 1.11 10.35
C THR A 119 3.87 1.84 9.07
N MET A 120 3.17 2.93 8.73
CA MET A 120 3.52 3.78 7.59
C MET A 120 4.94 4.36 7.73
N LEU A 121 5.31 4.84 8.92
CA LEU A 121 6.66 5.34 9.17
C LEU A 121 7.72 4.24 9.00
N PHE A 122 7.51 3.05 9.57
CA PHE A 122 8.43 1.93 9.38
C PHE A 122 8.58 1.54 7.91
N MET A 123 7.49 1.57 7.14
CA MET A 123 7.55 1.31 5.70
C MET A 123 8.35 2.37 4.95
N LEU A 124 8.16 3.65 5.26
CA LEU A 124 8.91 4.72 4.59
C LEU A 124 10.41 4.62 4.88
N VAL A 125 10.81 4.26 6.10
CA VAL A 125 12.22 4.09 6.48
C VAL A 125 12.81 2.79 5.91
N ALA A 126 12.16 1.64 6.15
CA ALA A 126 12.63 0.35 5.65
C ALA A 126 12.67 0.30 4.12
N GLY A 127 11.74 0.99 3.46
CA GLY A 127 11.64 1.07 2.02
C GLY A 127 12.83 1.75 1.35
N LEU A 128 13.58 2.61 2.05
CA LEU A 128 14.78 3.24 1.47
C LEU A 128 15.82 2.21 1.06
N LYS A 129 15.98 1.17 1.87
CA LYS A 129 17.00 0.13 1.69
C LYS A 129 16.43 -1.19 1.16
N TYR A 130 15.24 -1.58 1.64
CA TYR A 130 14.62 -2.87 1.32
C TYR A 130 13.24 -2.69 0.68
N PRO A 131 13.11 -2.03 -0.48
CA PRO A 131 11.81 -1.65 -1.00
C PRO A 131 10.94 -2.84 -1.44
N ASN A 132 11.53 -3.92 -1.99
CA ASN A 132 10.79 -5.14 -2.35
C ASN A 132 10.17 -5.82 -1.13
N ALA A 133 10.97 -6.04 -0.08
CA ALA A 133 10.51 -6.67 1.15
C ALA A 133 9.46 -5.79 1.84
N THR A 134 9.68 -4.48 1.87
CA THR A 134 8.77 -3.52 2.49
C THR A 134 7.43 -3.46 1.78
N ALA A 135 7.40 -3.43 0.44
CA ALA A 135 6.16 -3.43 -0.32
C ALA A 135 5.35 -4.72 -0.11
N ALA A 136 6.02 -5.88 -0.10
CA ALA A 136 5.39 -7.16 0.17
C ALA A 136 4.81 -7.24 1.58
N LEU A 137 5.59 -6.87 2.60
CA LEU A 137 5.15 -6.85 4.00
C LEU A 137 4.03 -5.83 4.23
N GLY A 138 4.11 -4.63 3.65
CA GLY A 138 3.05 -3.63 3.75
C GLY A 138 1.72 -4.11 3.15
N THR A 139 1.78 -4.76 1.98
CA THR A 139 0.59 -5.34 1.34
C THR A 139 0.00 -6.46 2.19
N ALA A 140 0.85 -7.37 2.70
CA ALA A 140 0.42 -8.43 3.61
C ALA A 140 -0.22 -7.86 4.89
N TRP A 141 0.33 -6.78 5.44
CA TRP A 141 -0.21 -6.11 6.61
C TRP A 141 -1.63 -5.58 6.36
N ILE A 142 -1.87 -4.93 5.21
CA ILE A 142 -3.23 -4.48 4.82
C ILE A 142 -4.20 -5.66 4.74
N VAL A 143 -3.79 -6.76 4.10
CA VAL A 143 -4.63 -7.97 3.98
C VAL A 143 -4.98 -8.54 5.35
N PHE A 144 -3.99 -8.73 6.23
CA PHE A 144 -4.26 -9.24 7.58
C PHE A 144 -5.10 -8.28 8.41
N ARG A 145 -4.96 -6.96 8.22
CA ARG A 145 -5.82 -5.95 8.86
C ARG A 145 -7.26 -6.00 8.36
N ALA A 146 -7.47 -6.24 7.06
CA ALA A 146 -8.80 -6.46 6.50
C ALA A 146 -9.44 -7.75 7.05
N LEU A 147 -8.68 -8.84 7.13
CA LEU A 147 -9.13 -10.10 7.74
C LEU A 147 -9.40 -9.97 9.24
N PHE A 148 -8.60 -9.17 9.95
CA PHE A 148 -8.80 -8.88 11.37
C PHE A 148 -10.14 -8.16 11.58
N ALA A 149 -10.41 -7.12 10.80
CA ALA A 149 -11.66 -6.35 10.88
C ALA A 149 -12.87 -7.19 10.48
N HIS A 150 -12.78 -7.92 9.36
CA HIS A 150 -13.82 -8.82 8.91
C HIS A 150 -14.12 -9.88 9.97
N GLY A 151 -13.10 -10.52 10.54
CA GLY A 151 -13.24 -11.51 11.60
C GLY A 151 -13.87 -10.92 12.86
N TYR A 152 -13.53 -9.68 13.23
CA TYR A 152 -14.13 -8.99 14.37
C TYR A 152 -15.64 -8.73 14.18
N ILE A 153 -16.07 -8.38 12.96
CA ILE A 153 -17.45 -7.97 12.65
C ILE A 153 -18.37 -9.16 12.38
N THR A 154 -17.86 -10.19 11.68
CA THR A 154 -18.67 -11.31 11.18
C THR A 154 -18.73 -12.50 12.12
N SER A 155 -17.72 -12.68 12.97
CA SER A 155 -17.65 -13.86 13.83
C SER A 155 -18.60 -13.76 15.01
N GLU A 156 -19.33 -14.85 15.26
CA GLU A 156 -20.17 -15.04 16.46
C GLU A 156 -19.38 -15.60 17.65
N LYS A 157 -18.09 -15.92 17.47
CA LYS A 157 -17.21 -16.37 18.56
C LYS A 157 -17.24 -15.39 19.73
N ALA A 158 -17.43 -15.95 20.93
CA ALA A 158 -17.41 -15.20 22.17
C ALA A 158 -16.15 -14.33 22.30
N ASN A 159 -16.29 -13.18 22.97
CA ASN A 159 -15.20 -12.24 23.28
C ASN A 159 -14.44 -11.71 22.04
N GLY A 160 -15.07 -11.70 20.86
CA GLY A 160 -14.44 -11.21 19.63
C GLY A 160 -13.32 -12.12 19.13
N GLY A 161 -13.39 -13.42 19.41
CA GLY A 161 -12.38 -14.41 19.00
C GLY A 161 -12.18 -14.51 17.48
N GLY A 162 -13.09 -13.98 16.66
CA GLY A 162 -12.89 -13.89 15.21
C GLY A 162 -11.70 -13.02 14.79
N ARG A 163 -11.23 -12.13 15.68
CA ARG A 163 -10.06 -11.27 15.45
C ARG A 163 -8.78 -12.05 15.14
N TYR A 164 -8.67 -13.28 15.66
CA TYR A 164 -7.46 -14.09 15.48
C TYR A 164 -7.23 -14.50 14.03
N ASN A 165 -8.26 -14.48 13.16
CA ASN A 165 -8.14 -14.76 11.73
C ASN A 165 -7.16 -13.81 11.02
N GLY A 166 -7.04 -12.56 11.51
CA GLY A 166 -6.08 -11.58 11.01
C GLY A 166 -4.90 -11.31 11.95
N GLY A 167 -4.76 -12.07 13.04
CA GLY A 167 -3.79 -11.79 14.10
C GLY A 167 -2.32 -11.78 13.65
N MET A 168 -2.02 -12.40 12.50
CA MET A 168 -0.69 -12.38 11.87
C MET A 168 -0.22 -10.98 11.47
N PHE A 169 -1.09 -9.96 11.45
CA PHE A 169 -0.65 -8.58 11.21
C PHE A 169 0.44 -8.14 12.21
N TRP A 170 0.42 -8.64 13.45
CA TRP A 170 1.44 -8.31 14.46
C TRP A 170 2.82 -8.82 14.08
N LEU A 171 2.92 -10.01 13.50
CA LEU A 171 4.19 -10.58 13.03
C LEU A 171 4.73 -9.76 11.86
N VAL A 172 3.86 -9.40 10.91
CA VAL A 172 4.25 -8.56 9.76
C VAL A 172 4.67 -7.17 10.20
N GLN A 173 3.96 -6.57 11.16
CA GLN A 173 4.31 -5.28 11.74
C GLN A 173 5.65 -5.34 12.50
N GLY A 174 5.90 -6.41 13.25
CA GLY A 174 7.18 -6.66 13.90
C GLY A 174 8.33 -6.82 12.90
N ALA A 175 8.10 -7.49 11.77
CA ALA A 175 9.08 -7.60 10.70
C ALA A 175 9.41 -6.23 10.07
N LEU A 176 8.39 -5.39 9.81
CA LEU A 176 8.59 -4.02 9.32
C LEU A 176 9.37 -3.16 10.32
N TRP A 177 9.05 -3.27 11.61
CA TRP A 177 9.78 -2.60 12.67
C TRP A 177 11.25 -3.03 12.72
N GLY A 178 11.50 -4.34 12.63
CA GLY A 178 12.87 -4.89 12.59
C GLY A 178 13.67 -4.44 11.38
N LEU A 179 13.06 -4.41 10.19
CA LEU A 179 13.72 -3.90 8.97
C LEU A 179 14.07 -2.41 9.09
N ALA A 180 13.19 -1.60 9.68
CA ALA A 180 13.45 -0.18 9.87
C ALA A 180 14.55 0.06 10.92
N VAL A 181 14.43 -0.54 12.10
CA VAL A 181 15.34 -0.27 13.23
C VAL A 181 16.68 -0.98 13.07
N PHE A 182 16.69 -2.30 12.89
CA PHE A 182 17.94 -3.06 12.80
C PHE A 182 18.52 -3.04 11.40
N GLY A 183 17.68 -3.00 10.37
CA GLY A 183 18.12 -3.05 8.98
C GLY A 183 18.65 -1.72 8.45
N VAL A 184 18.08 -0.59 8.90
CA VAL A 184 18.50 0.76 8.51
C VAL A 184 19.13 1.49 9.70
N GLY A 185 18.41 1.63 10.81
CA GLY A 185 18.86 2.41 11.97
C GLY A 185 20.19 1.98 12.57
N LEU A 186 20.43 0.68 12.76
CA LEU A 186 21.68 0.17 13.34
C LEU A 186 22.90 0.43 12.46
N GLU A 187 22.74 0.40 11.13
CA GLU A 187 23.83 0.76 10.23
C GLU A 187 24.17 2.23 10.30
N LEU A 188 23.17 3.09 10.57
CA LEU A 188 23.41 4.52 10.76
C LEU A 188 24.23 4.83 12.02
N LEU A 189 24.31 3.91 12.97
CA LEU A 189 25.10 4.07 14.20
C LEU A 189 26.53 3.55 14.07
N LYS A 190 26.87 2.86 12.97
CA LYS A 190 28.21 2.28 12.76
C LYS A 190 29.18 3.25 12.07
N PHE A 191 28.79 4.52 11.93
CA PHE A 191 29.62 5.58 11.36
C PHE A 191 30.44 6.29 12.42
#